data_AF-A0A1F2RT04-F1
#
_entry.id   AF-A0A1F2RT04-F1
#
_cell.length_a   1.000
_cell.length_b   1.000
_cell.length_c   1.000
_cell.angle_alpha   90.00
_cell.angle_beta   90.00
_cell.angle_gamma   90.00
#
_symmetry.space_group_name_H-M   'P 1'
#
loop_
_entity.id
_entity.type
_entity.pdbx_description
1 polymer ?
#
loop_
_entity_poly.entity_id
_entity_poly.type
_entity_poly.pdbx_seq_one_letter_code
_entity_poly.pdbx_strand_id
1 'polypeptide(L)'
;MESTKEHNGEKEINLLQHRHGECQVRLVQALDEIGVGDTALIIADHDTKPVFYQYQAERGHALSWQYEREGPEVWKIRVTKGNGGAGKVSAGCNLEELDVRQLPPPLRHKVIFEKFDSLRPTEGFLLVNDHDPKPLYYEFRSVRGDIFEWEYVEQGPQVWRVKVVKTKNVPATSGEPGTKFDLRRIPSPDRHPSIFHRFGTLTAGESLEILNDHDPRPLYENFRLTYGDNFSWDYLEQGPHLWRVKITNNRIAEPKERPAQVSGKELDVRPYPPAERHRLIFEKFEGLEPGAAFVLINDHDPKPLYYQFAAEHDGKFRWEYQEKGPVIWRVAIGKSPLSR
;
A
#
# COMPACT_ATOMS: atom_id res chain seq x y z
N MET A 1 -9.28 -35.91 8.12
CA MET A 1 -9.81 -36.44 6.84
C MET A 1 -11.21 -35.88 6.68
N GLU A 2 -11.36 -34.83 5.88
CA GLU A 2 -12.68 -34.29 5.54
C GLU A 2 -12.68 -33.80 4.08
N SER A 3 -13.08 -34.75 3.23
CA SER A 3 -13.82 -34.66 1.97
C SER A 3 -13.68 -33.42 1.08
N THR A 4 -12.65 -33.41 0.23
CA THR A 4 -12.72 -32.82 -1.11
C THR A 4 -13.71 -33.64 -1.95
N LYS A 5 -14.95 -33.17 -2.11
CA LYS A 5 -15.87 -33.76 -3.09
C LYS A 5 -15.51 -33.25 -4.48
N GLU A 6 -14.93 -34.12 -5.30
CA GLU A 6 -14.79 -33.91 -6.73
C GLU A 6 -16.17 -33.99 -7.38
N HIS A 7 -16.69 -32.86 -7.85
CA HIS A 7 -17.79 -32.84 -8.81
C HIS A 7 -17.29 -32.11 -10.06
N ASN A 8 -17.12 -32.88 -11.14
CA ASN A 8 -16.89 -32.38 -12.49
C ASN A 8 -15.52 -31.73 -12.80
N GLY A 9 -14.43 -32.21 -12.20
CA GLY A 9 -13.06 -31.77 -12.51
C GLY A 9 -12.71 -30.35 -12.05
N GLU A 10 -13.61 -29.69 -11.33
CA GLU A 10 -13.41 -28.38 -10.73
C GLU A 10 -13.24 -28.52 -9.22
N LYS A 11 -12.14 -27.97 -8.69
CA LYS A 11 -11.82 -28.04 -7.25
C LYS A 11 -12.62 -26.97 -6.50
N GLU A 12 -13.49 -27.35 -5.58
CA GLU A 12 -14.22 -26.39 -4.73
C GLU A 12 -13.40 -26.05 -3.48
N ILE A 13 -13.22 -24.76 -3.22
CA ILE A 13 -12.52 -24.21 -2.05
C ILE A 13 -13.55 -23.42 -1.23
N ASN A 14 -14.06 -24.04 -0.17
CA ASN A 14 -15.04 -23.43 0.72
C ASN A 14 -14.37 -22.79 1.94
N LEU A 15 -14.45 -21.46 2.01
CA LEU A 15 -13.87 -20.63 3.08
C LEU A 15 -14.93 -20.17 4.10
N LEU A 16 -16.22 -20.46 3.90
CA LEU A 16 -17.31 -20.01 4.78
C LEU A 16 -17.25 -20.60 6.19
N GLN A 17 -16.58 -21.74 6.36
CA GLN A 17 -16.45 -22.42 7.66
C GLN A 17 -15.21 -21.98 8.45
N HIS A 18 -14.47 -20.99 7.94
CA HIS A 18 -13.17 -20.61 8.47
C HIS A 18 -13.17 -19.15 8.95
N ARG A 19 -12.35 -18.88 9.98
CA ARG A 19 -12.17 -17.52 10.47
C ARG A 19 -11.44 -16.70 9.41
N HIS A 20 -11.85 -15.45 9.23
CA HIS A 20 -11.31 -14.54 8.20
C HIS A 20 -9.76 -14.50 8.14
N GLY A 21 -9.07 -14.50 9.28
CA GLY A 21 -7.60 -14.51 9.33
C GLY A 21 -6.93 -15.80 8.83
N GLU A 22 -7.66 -16.92 8.80
CA GLU A 22 -7.17 -18.21 8.29
C GLU A 22 -7.51 -18.42 6.80
N CYS A 23 -8.52 -17.69 6.30
CA CYS A 23 -8.99 -17.82 4.92
C CYS A 23 -7.89 -17.50 3.90
N GLN A 24 -7.05 -16.51 4.17
CA GLN A 24 -5.92 -16.15 3.30
C GLN A 24 -4.92 -17.29 3.17
N VAL A 25 -4.47 -17.87 4.29
CA VAL A 25 -3.47 -18.96 4.29
C VAL A 25 -4.02 -20.19 3.58
N ARG A 26 -5.27 -20.57 3.88
CA ARG A 26 -5.92 -21.72 3.24
C ARG A 26 -6.11 -21.50 1.74
N LEU A 27 -6.49 -20.30 1.33
CA LEU A 27 -6.67 -19.98 -0.07
C LEU A 27 -5.33 -20.06 -0.82
N VAL A 28 -4.25 -19.52 -0.27
CA VAL A 28 -2.91 -19.63 -0.86
C VAL A 28 -2.48 -21.10 -0.98
N GLN A 29 -2.67 -21.91 0.06
CA GLN A 29 -2.37 -23.35 0.03
C GLN A 29 -3.19 -24.08 -1.03
N ALA A 30 -4.49 -23.79 -1.11
CA ALA A 30 -5.36 -24.40 -2.10
C ALA A 30 -4.95 -24.02 -3.53
N LEU A 31 -4.54 -22.78 -3.77
CA LEU A 31 -4.00 -22.31 -5.06
C LEU A 31 -2.65 -22.94 -5.41
N ASP A 32 -1.80 -23.23 -4.42
CA ASP A 32 -0.53 -23.96 -4.60
C ASP A 32 -0.78 -25.41 -5.07
N GLU A 33 -1.86 -26.04 -4.61
CA GLU A 33 -2.26 -27.39 -5.02
C GLU A 33 -2.99 -27.46 -6.37
N ILE A 34 -3.44 -26.33 -6.93
CA ILE A 34 -4.07 -26.29 -8.26
C ILE A 34 -2.97 -26.40 -9.33
N GLY A 35 -3.17 -27.29 -10.30
CA GLY A 35 -2.31 -27.44 -11.47
C GLY A 35 -2.43 -26.26 -12.42
N VAL A 36 -1.40 -26.02 -13.22
CA VAL A 36 -1.46 -25.01 -14.29
C VAL A 36 -2.45 -25.47 -15.37
N GLY A 37 -3.41 -24.62 -15.68
CA GLY A 37 -4.54 -24.90 -16.58
C GLY A 37 -5.84 -25.26 -15.84
N ASP A 38 -5.74 -25.59 -14.55
CA ASP A 38 -6.89 -26.04 -13.77
C ASP A 38 -7.70 -24.86 -13.21
N THR A 39 -8.97 -25.14 -12.96
CA THR A 39 -9.94 -24.19 -12.42
C THR A 39 -10.42 -24.64 -11.04
N ALA A 40 -10.62 -23.68 -10.15
CA ALA A 40 -11.24 -23.88 -8.84
C ALA A 40 -12.36 -22.87 -8.59
N LEU A 41 -13.40 -23.33 -7.92
CA LEU A 41 -14.49 -22.50 -7.44
C LEU A 41 -14.25 -22.11 -5.98
N ILE A 42 -14.14 -20.82 -5.70
CA ILE A 42 -13.92 -20.30 -4.36
C ILE A 42 -15.24 -19.77 -3.81
N ILE A 43 -15.61 -20.25 -2.63
CA ILE A 43 -16.81 -19.83 -1.92
C ILE A 43 -16.37 -19.15 -0.61
N ALA A 44 -16.64 -17.86 -0.45
CA ALA A 44 -16.19 -17.07 0.69
C ALA A 44 -17.25 -16.08 1.18
N ASP A 45 -17.11 -15.60 2.41
CA ASP A 45 -17.95 -14.54 3.01
C ASP A 45 -17.43 -13.13 2.65
N HIS A 46 -16.34 -13.04 1.89
CA HIS A 46 -15.73 -11.80 1.42
C HIS A 46 -15.10 -11.97 0.04
N ASP A 47 -14.77 -10.85 -0.59
CA ASP A 47 -14.07 -10.81 -1.88
C ASP A 47 -12.60 -11.26 -1.72
N THR A 48 -12.25 -12.39 -2.34
CA THR A 48 -10.92 -13.01 -2.26
C THR A 48 -9.94 -12.51 -3.32
N LYS A 49 -10.38 -11.59 -4.20
CA LYS A 49 -9.55 -10.94 -5.22
C LYS A 49 -8.20 -10.41 -4.70
N PRO A 50 -8.10 -9.80 -3.50
CA PRO A 50 -6.81 -9.36 -2.96
C PRO A 50 -5.79 -10.50 -2.77
N VAL A 51 -6.26 -11.69 -2.37
CA VAL A 51 -5.41 -12.86 -2.16
C VAL A 51 -4.90 -13.41 -3.50
N PHE A 52 -5.68 -13.30 -4.58
CA PHE A 52 -5.21 -13.68 -5.92
C PHE A 52 -4.04 -12.81 -6.35
N TYR A 53 -4.17 -11.49 -6.21
CA TYR A 53 -3.06 -10.59 -6.54
C TYR A 53 -1.81 -10.89 -5.70
N GLN A 54 -1.96 -11.16 -4.40
CA GLN A 54 -0.84 -11.55 -3.53
C GLN A 54 -0.22 -12.88 -3.97
N TYR A 55 -1.05 -13.89 -4.28
CA TYR A 55 -0.59 -15.19 -4.77
C TYR A 55 0.20 -15.06 -6.07
N GLN A 56 -0.28 -14.26 -7.02
CA GLN A 56 0.41 -13.99 -8.27
C GLN A 56 1.79 -13.34 -8.03
N ALA A 57 1.88 -12.42 -7.06
CA ALA A 57 3.13 -11.74 -6.71
C ALA A 57 4.14 -12.68 -6.02
N GLU A 58 3.70 -13.54 -5.09
CA GLU A 58 4.59 -14.41 -4.33
C GLU A 58 5.00 -15.69 -5.08
N ARG A 59 4.15 -16.17 -5.99
CA ARG A 59 4.33 -17.47 -6.68
C ARG A 59 4.60 -17.34 -8.17
N GLY A 60 4.46 -16.15 -8.77
CA GLY A 60 4.76 -15.91 -10.18
C GLY A 60 3.82 -16.60 -11.18
N HIS A 61 2.71 -17.16 -10.72
CA HIS A 61 1.69 -17.76 -11.57
C HIS A 61 0.65 -16.71 -11.97
N ALA A 62 0.19 -16.72 -13.23
CA ALA A 62 -0.95 -15.90 -13.62
C ALA A 62 -2.24 -16.53 -13.09
N LEU A 63 -3.14 -15.73 -12.53
CA LEU A 63 -4.50 -16.16 -12.19
C LEU A 63 -5.47 -15.34 -13.04
N SER A 64 -6.48 -15.99 -13.60
CA SER A 64 -7.67 -15.33 -14.12
C SER A 64 -8.86 -15.71 -13.26
N TRP A 65 -9.83 -14.81 -13.09
CA TRP A 65 -11.01 -15.11 -12.30
C TRP A 65 -12.27 -14.45 -12.82
N GLN A 66 -13.41 -15.07 -12.49
CA GLN A 66 -14.74 -14.61 -12.82
C GLN A 66 -15.65 -14.73 -11.60
N TYR A 67 -16.43 -13.69 -11.33
CA TYR A 67 -17.44 -13.72 -10.28
C TYR A 67 -18.68 -14.43 -10.79
N GLU A 68 -19.03 -15.57 -10.19
CA GLU A 68 -20.33 -16.22 -10.41
C GLU A 68 -21.40 -15.63 -9.49
N ARG A 69 -20.98 -15.17 -8.30
CA ARG A 69 -21.84 -14.47 -7.36
C ARG A 69 -21.00 -13.47 -6.57
N GLU A 70 -21.45 -12.22 -6.57
CA GLU A 70 -20.92 -11.19 -5.68
C GLU A 70 -21.79 -11.14 -4.42
N GLY A 71 -21.18 -10.77 -3.28
CA GLY A 71 -21.81 -10.81 -1.96
C GLY A 71 -23.05 -9.91 -1.79
N PRO A 72 -23.50 -9.64 -0.54
CA PRO A 72 -22.65 -9.51 0.65
C PRO A 72 -22.48 -10.78 1.51
N GLU A 73 -23.35 -11.77 1.38
CA GLU A 73 -23.32 -12.96 2.27
C GLU A 73 -22.44 -14.09 1.75
N VAL A 74 -22.41 -14.30 0.43
CA VAL A 74 -21.62 -15.37 -0.20
C VAL A 74 -21.09 -14.89 -1.55
N TRP A 75 -19.78 -14.95 -1.68
CA TRP A 75 -19.03 -14.74 -2.91
C TRP A 75 -18.72 -16.10 -3.53
N LYS A 76 -18.96 -16.24 -4.83
CA LYS A 76 -18.55 -17.39 -5.63
C LYS A 76 -17.65 -16.90 -6.75
N ILE A 77 -16.39 -17.29 -6.71
CA ILE A 77 -15.36 -16.80 -7.64
C ILE A 77 -14.67 -17.99 -8.26
N ARG A 78 -14.80 -18.12 -9.58
CA ARG A 78 -14.11 -19.13 -10.37
C ARG A 78 -12.72 -18.59 -10.69
N VAL A 79 -11.66 -19.29 -10.28
CA VAL A 79 -10.26 -18.96 -10.53
C VAL A 79 -9.64 -20.02 -11.43
N THR A 80 -8.91 -19.62 -12.47
CA THR A 80 -8.10 -20.51 -13.30
C THR A 80 -6.63 -20.14 -13.16
N LYS A 81 -5.77 -21.14 -12.92
CA LYS A 81 -4.32 -20.95 -12.82
C LYS A 81 -3.69 -21.01 -14.21
N GLY A 82 -3.23 -19.88 -14.71
CA GLY A 82 -2.53 -19.77 -15.98
C GLY A 82 -1.05 -20.16 -15.89
N ASN A 83 -0.44 -20.47 -17.03
CA ASN A 83 0.99 -20.72 -17.11
C ASN A 83 1.73 -19.39 -16.86
N GLY A 84 2.76 -19.42 -16.01
CA GLY A 84 3.58 -18.25 -15.67
C GLY A 84 4.29 -17.73 -16.89
N GLY A 85 3.66 -16.81 -17.58
CA GLY A 85 4.19 -16.07 -18.71
C GLY A 85 3.34 -14.83 -18.81
N ALA A 86 3.97 -13.66 -18.66
CA ALA A 86 3.37 -12.36 -18.88
C ALA A 86 2.36 -12.46 -20.03
N GLY A 87 1.08 -12.28 -19.70
CA GLY A 87 0.02 -12.32 -20.68
C GLY A 87 0.33 -11.27 -21.75
N LYS A 88 0.81 -11.72 -22.90
CA LYS A 88 0.82 -10.93 -24.12
C LYS A 88 -0.64 -10.63 -24.44
N VAL A 89 -1.10 -9.45 -24.05
CA VAL A 89 -2.15 -8.80 -24.82
C VAL A 89 -1.49 -8.32 -26.10
N SER A 90 -1.76 -9.03 -27.19
CA SER A 90 -1.37 -8.61 -28.53
C SER A 90 -2.16 -7.38 -28.96
N ALA A 91 -1.42 -6.45 -29.59
CA ALA A 91 -1.86 -5.41 -30.51
C ALA A 91 -2.42 -4.10 -29.93
N GLY A 92 -1.50 -3.15 -29.70
CA GLY A 92 -1.62 -1.85 -30.36
C GLY A 92 -2.46 -0.77 -29.66
N CYS A 93 -2.28 -0.53 -28.37
CA CYS A 93 -2.66 0.75 -27.77
C CYS A 93 -1.44 1.34 -27.07
N ASN A 94 -0.92 2.44 -27.61
CA ASN A 94 0.10 3.25 -26.94
C ASN A 94 -0.61 3.98 -25.77
N LEU A 95 -0.81 3.29 -24.65
CA LEU A 95 -1.38 3.90 -23.46
C LEU A 95 -0.40 4.96 -22.96
N GLU A 96 -0.90 6.15 -22.68
CA GLU A 96 -0.07 7.23 -22.14
C GLU A 96 0.51 6.81 -20.79
N GLU A 97 1.82 6.92 -20.63
CA GLU A 97 2.48 6.66 -19.35
C GLU A 97 2.32 7.88 -18.42
N LEU A 98 1.79 7.65 -17.23
CA LEU A 98 1.77 8.60 -16.14
C LEU A 98 2.83 8.22 -15.11
N ASP A 99 4.02 8.80 -15.24
CA ASP A 99 5.10 8.61 -14.27
C ASP A 99 4.96 9.57 -13.09
N VAL A 100 4.63 9.01 -11.92
CA VAL A 100 4.39 9.79 -10.70
C VAL A 100 5.60 9.82 -9.77
N ARG A 101 6.71 9.15 -10.13
CA ARG A 101 7.92 9.08 -9.29
C ARG A 101 8.55 10.46 -9.11
N GLN A 102 8.48 11.29 -10.14
CA GLN A 102 8.99 12.66 -10.13
C GLN A 102 8.02 13.68 -9.50
N LEU A 103 6.78 13.26 -9.19
CA LEU A 103 5.80 14.13 -8.57
C LEU A 103 5.97 14.15 -7.04
N PRO A 104 5.84 15.32 -6.39
CA PRO A 104 5.78 15.41 -4.94
C PRO A 104 4.65 14.53 -4.37
N PRO A 105 4.86 13.78 -3.27
CA PRO A 105 3.87 12.83 -2.74
C PRO A 105 2.44 13.39 -2.57
N PRO A 106 2.23 14.62 -2.06
CA PRO A 106 0.89 15.20 -1.92
C PRO A 106 0.14 15.38 -3.26
N LEU A 107 0.88 15.52 -4.36
CA LEU A 107 0.31 15.76 -5.69
C LEU A 107 0.06 14.47 -6.47
N ARG A 108 0.72 13.36 -6.11
CA ARG A 108 0.64 12.09 -6.85
C ARG A 108 -0.80 11.64 -7.00
N HIS A 109 -1.52 11.48 -5.88
CA HIS A 109 -2.89 10.98 -5.90
C HIS A 109 -3.81 11.94 -6.67
N LYS A 110 -3.73 13.24 -6.38
CA LYS A 110 -4.55 14.25 -7.06
C LYS A 110 -4.41 14.15 -8.59
N VAL A 111 -3.18 14.10 -9.10
CA VAL A 111 -2.92 13.99 -10.55
C VAL A 111 -3.44 12.67 -11.12
N ILE A 112 -3.29 11.55 -10.40
CA ILE A 112 -3.79 10.25 -10.85
C ILE A 112 -5.33 10.23 -10.92
N PHE A 113 -6.01 10.79 -9.91
CA PHE A 113 -7.47 10.90 -9.91
C PHE A 113 -7.97 11.83 -11.01
N GLU A 114 -7.36 13.01 -11.17
CA GLU A 114 -7.68 13.93 -12.26
C GLU A 114 -7.50 13.27 -13.64
N LYS A 115 -6.38 12.54 -13.82
CA LYS A 115 -6.14 11.77 -15.05
C LYS A 115 -7.25 10.76 -15.29
N PHE A 116 -7.58 9.94 -14.29
CA PHE A 116 -8.63 8.93 -14.42
C PHE A 116 -10.02 9.53 -14.69
N ASP A 117 -10.36 10.62 -14.02
CA ASP A 117 -11.65 11.29 -14.19
C ASP A 117 -11.82 11.84 -15.61
N SER A 118 -10.71 12.29 -16.23
CA SER A 118 -10.69 12.75 -17.63
C SER A 118 -10.90 11.65 -18.68
N LEU A 119 -10.74 10.37 -18.30
CA LEU A 119 -10.87 9.24 -19.22
C LEU A 119 -12.33 8.97 -19.60
N ARG A 120 -12.54 8.54 -20.84
CA ARG A 120 -13.77 7.87 -21.28
C ARG A 120 -13.74 6.39 -20.87
N PRO A 121 -14.89 5.69 -20.82
CA PRO A 121 -14.89 4.24 -20.68
C PRO A 121 -14.04 3.60 -21.77
N THR A 122 -13.37 2.49 -21.45
CA THR A 122 -12.36 1.78 -22.25
C THR A 122 -11.02 2.48 -22.43
N GLU A 123 -10.88 3.75 -22.05
CA GLU A 123 -9.58 4.43 -22.01
C GLU A 123 -8.84 4.12 -20.72
N GLY A 124 -7.52 4.18 -20.80
CA GLY A 124 -6.63 3.90 -19.68
C GLY A 124 -5.30 4.60 -19.81
N PHE A 125 -4.47 4.45 -18.79
CA PHE A 125 -3.09 4.91 -18.77
C PHE A 125 -2.22 3.88 -18.04
N LEU A 126 -0.90 4.00 -18.23
CA LEU A 126 0.07 3.20 -17.51
C LEU A 126 0.64 4.03 -16.36
N LEU A 127 0.24 3.74 -15.13
CA LEU A 127 0.80 4.32 -13.92
C LEU A 127 2.20 3.76 -13.67
N VAL A 128 3.20 4.63 -13.57
CA VAL A 128 4.57 4.25 -13.18
C VAL A 128 4.85 4.81 -11.78
N ASN A 129 5.07 3.92 -10.81
CA ASN A 129 5.30 4.25 -9.41
C ASN A 129 6.63 3.68 -8.89
N ASP A 130 7.15 4.26 -7.81
CA ASP A 130 8.42 3.88 -7.18
C ASP A 130 8.25 2.83 -6.05
N HIS A 131 7.00 2.46 -5.76
CA HIS A 131 6.63 1.42 -4.79
C HIS A 131 5.32 0.76 -5.24
N ASP A 132 4.90 -0.29 -4.55
CA ASP A 132 3.63 -0.97 -4.82
C ASP A 132 2.44 0.01 -4.64
N PRO A 133 1.69 0.34 -5.72
CA PRO A 133 0.52 1.21 -5.65
C PRO A 133 -0.74 0.52 -5.08
N LYS A 134 -0.63 -0.63 -4.41
CA LYS A 134 -1.75 -1.30 -3.72
C LYS A 134 -2.58 -0.39 -2.80
N PRO A 135 -2.02 0.55 -2.01
CA PRO A 135 -2.82 1.51 -1.24
C PRO A 135 -3.72 2.39 -2.13
N LEU A 136 -3.19 2.83 -3.27
CA LEU A 136 -3.90 3.65 -4.24
C LEU A 136 -5.05 2.87 -4.91
N TYR A 137 -4.87 1.56 -5.16
CA TYR A 137 -5.94 0.69 -5.64
C TYR A 137 -7.16 0.72 -4.69
N TYR A 138 -6.94 0.59 -3.38
CA TYR A 138 -8.03 0.63 -2.40
C TYR A 138 -8.70 2.00 -2.32
N GLU A 139 -7.91 3.07 -2.45
CA GLU A 139 -8.43 4.43 -2.52
C GLU A 139 -9.33 4.64 -3.74
N PHE A 140 -8.89 4.20 -4.91
CA PHE A 140 -9.69 4.20 -6.13
C PHE A 140 -11.00 3.45 -5.95
N ARG A 141 -10.95 2.23 -5.39
CA ARG A 141 -12.14 1.41 -5.14
C ARG A 141 -13.09 2.07 -4.14
N SER A 142 -12.57 2.71 -3.09
CA SER A 142 -13.39 3.41 -2.08
C SER A 142 -14.08 4.64 -2.69
N VAL A 143 -13.35 5.44 -3.45
CA VAL A 143 -13.83 6.76 -3.94
C VAL A 143 -14.65 6.64 -5.22
N ARG A 144 -14.26 5.76 -6.13
CA ARG A 144 -14.85 5.62 -7.47
C ARG A 144 -15.67 4.35 -7.64
N GLY A 145 -15.56 3.40 -6.71
CA GLY A 145 -16.20 2.08 -6.83
C GLY A 145 -15.51 1.19 -7.86
N ASP A 146 -16.14 0.07 -8.21
CA ASP A 146 -15.60 -0.91 -9.14
C ASP A 146 -15.86 -0.49 -10.61
N ILE A 147 -15.35 0.68 -11.00
CA ILE A 147 -15.50 1.29 -12.35
C ILE A 147 -14.20 1.31 -13.15
N PHE A 148 -13.22 0.52 -12.73
CA PHE A 148 -11.91 0.43 -13.36
C PHE A 148 -11.35 -0.98 -13.30
N GLU A 149 -10.47 -1.27 -14.23
CA GLU A 149 -9.57 -2.42 -14.22
C GLU A 149 -8.18 -1.98 -13.76
N TRP A 150 -7.51 -2.88 -13.03
CA TRP A 150 -6.20 -2.66 -12.44
C TRP A 150 -5.34 -3.88 -12.73
N GLU A 151 -4.33 -3.70 -13.58
CA GLU A 151 -3.47 -4.75 -14.09
C GLU A 151 -2.01 -4.37 -13.84
N TYR A 152 -1.28 -5.20 -13.08
CA TYR A 152 0.16 -5.01 -12.93
C TYR A 152 0.86 -5.45 -14.22
N VAL A 153 1.52 -4.50 -14.87
CA VAL A 153 2.34 -4.72 -16.08
C VAL A 153 3.79 -5.02 -15.69
N GLU A 154 4.28 -4.35 -14.65
CA GLU A 154 5.60 -4.58 -14.06
C GLU A 154 5.51 -4.45 -12.55
N GLN A 155 6.14 -5.38 -11.85
CA GLN A 155 6.25 -5.37 -10.40
C GLN A 155 7.71 -5.15 -10.04
N GLY A 156 7.96 -4.44 -8.94
CA GLY A 156 9.27 -3.91 -8.57
C GLY A 156 10.38 -4.95 -8.36
N PRO A 157 11.50 -4.56 -7.71
CA PRO A 157 11.53 -3.59 -6.60
C PRO A 157 11.81 -2.13 -7.00
N GLN A 158 12.25 -1.87 -8.24
CA GLN A 158 12.69 -0.52 -8.66
C GLN A 158 11.60 0.31 -9.35
N VAL A 159 10.73 -0.37 -10.12
CA VAL A 159 9.65 0.29 -10.86
C VAL A 159 8.42 -0.59 -10.80
N TRP A 160 7.28 0.03 -10.52
CA TRP A 160 5.97 -0.61 -10.59
C TRP A 160 5.19 0.02 -11.73
N ARG A 161 4.75 -0.79 -12.68
CA ARG A 161 3.88 -0.34 -13.78
C ARG A 161 2.52 -0.98 -13.63
N VAL A 162 1.49 -0.16 -13.55
CA VAL A 162 0.10 -0.61 -13.46
C VAL A 162 -0.69 0.02 -14.57
N LYS A 163 -1.35 -0.82 -15.36
CA LYS A 163 -2.33 -0.38 -16.33
C LYS A 163 -3.67 -0.18 -15.61
N VAL A 164 -4.19 1.03 -15.71
CA VAL A 164 -5.49 1.43 -15.14
C VAL A 164 -6.41 1.77 -16.30
N VAL A 165 -7.53 1.05 -16.43
CA VAL A 165 -8.52 1.26 -17.50
C VAL A 165 -9.88 1.56 -16.88
N LYS A 166 -10.55 2.62 -17.33
CA LYS A 166 -11.90 2.96 -16.88
C LYS A 166 -12.92 2.06 -17.58
N THR A 167 -13.76 1.35 -16.86
CA THR A 167 -14.70 0.37 -17.45
C THR A 167 -16.10 0.93 -17.64
N LYS A 168 -16.51 1.90 -16.82
CA LYS A 168 -17.87 2.48 -16.83
C LYS A 168 -17.81 3.98 -16.56
N ASN A 169 -18.78 4.72 -17.11
CA ASN A 169 -19.05 6.09 -16.68
C ASN A 169 -20.09 6.04 -15.56
N VAL A 170 -19.71 6.50 -14.37
CA VAL A 170 -20.67 6.84 -13.34
C VAL A 170 -20.70 8.37 -13.27
N PRO A 171 -21.88 9.02 -13.21
CA PRO A 171 -21.93 10.45 -12.93
C PRO A 171 -21.18 10.68 -11.63
N ALA A 172 -20.25 11.63 -11.60
CA ALA A 172 -19.50 11.96 -10.40
C ALA A 172 -20.48 12.14 -9.24
N THR A 173 -20.59 11.15 -8.36
CA THR A 173 -21.46 11.24 -7.21
C THR A 173 -20.95 12.40 -6.39
N SER A 174 -21.84 13.35 -6.10
CA SER A 174 -21.64 14.57 -5.33
C SER A 174 -21.38 14.25 -3.84
N GLY A 175 -20.31 13.53 -3.57
CA GLY A 175 -19.61 13.53 -2.30
C GLY A 175 -18.23 14.12 -2.55
N GLU A 176 -17.77 15.01 -1.67
CA GLU A 176 -16.46 15.66 -1.81
C GLU A 176 -15.37 14.63 -2.20
N PRO A 177 -14.71 14.80 -3.36
CA PRO A 177 -13.72 13.85 -3.81
C PRO A 177 -12.54 13.86 -2.84
N GLY A 178 -12.27 12.72 -2.20
CA GLY A 178 -11.03 12.45 -1.50
C GLY A 178 -11.03 12.64 0.01
N THR A 179 -12.13 13.02 0.66
CA THR A 179 -12.15 13.08 2.14
C THR A 179 -12.60 11.77 2.78
N LYS A 180 -13.43 10.94 2.13
CA LYS A 180 -14.00 9.73 2.75
C LYS A 180 -13.30 8.43 2.31
N PHE A 181 -12.95 7.60 3.27
CA PHE A 181 -12.20 6.36 3.10
C PHE A 181 -12.87 5.21 3.86
N ASP A 182 -13.52 4.30 3.12
CA ASP A 182 -14.31 3.24 3.71
C ASP A 182 -13.46 1.97 3.97
N LEU A 183 -13.06 1.77 5.22
CA LEU A 183 -12.19 0.67 5.64
C LEU A 183 -12.87 -0.69 5.56
N ARG A 184 -14.19 -0.74 5.55
CA ARG A 184 -14.96 -1.98 5.45
C ARG A 184 -14.74 -2.66 4.10
N ARG A 185 -14.29 -1.89 3.10
CA ARG A 185 -13.99 -2.36 1.73
C ARG A 185 -12.51 -2.74 1.54
N ILE A 186 -11.71 -2.65 2.61
CA ILE A 186 -10.27 -2.92 2.61
C ILE A 186 -9.96 -4.11 3.53
N PRO A 187 -9.20 -5.12 3.06
CA PRO A 187 -8.74 -6.21 3.91
C PRO A 187 -7.98 -5.71 5.13
N SER A 188 -8.19 -6.32 6.30
CA SER A 188 -7.60 -5.87 7.57
C SER A 188 -6.08 -5.60 7.52
N PRO A 189 -5.23 -6.45 6.90
CA PRO A 189 -3.79 -6.20 6.80
C PRO A 189 -3.44 -4.92 6.04
N ASP A 190 -4.28 -4.51 5.10
CA ASP A 190 -4.04 -3.38 4.20
C ASP A 190 -4.67 -2.07 4.71
N ARG A 191 -5.54 -2.14 5.73
CA ARG A 191 -6.22 -0.95 6.30
C ARG A 191 -5.20 0.06 6.83
N HIS A 192 -4.32 -0.36 7.74
CA HIS A 192 -3.35 0.55 8.35
C HIS A 192 -2.39 1.15 7.32
N PRO A 193 -1.69 0.36 6.46
CA PRO A 193 -0.83 0.94 5.43
C PRO A 193 -1.56 1.97 4.55
N SER A 194 -2.81 1.68 4.15
CA SER A 194 -3.57 2.57 3.28
C SER A 194 -3.96 3.89 3.97
N ILE A 195 -4.36 3.84 5.24
CA ILE A 195 -4.72 5.04 6.02
C ILE A 195 -3.48 5.92 6.24
N PHE A 196 -2.35 5.32 6.63
CA PHE A 196 -1.11 6.06 6.86
C PHE A 196 -0.56 6.67 5.58
N HIS A 197 -0.58 5.91 4.48
CA HIS A 197 -0.21 6.41 3.16
C HIS A 197 -1.07 7.64 2.80
N ARG A 198 -2.40 7.52 2.91
CA ARG A 198 -3.31 8.61 2.59
C ARG A 198 -3.13 9.83 3.50
N PHE A 199 -2.97 9.62 4.80
CA PHE A 199 -2.74 10.73 5.73
C PHE A 199 -1.40 11.44 5.44
N GLY A 200 -0.37 10.69 5.06
CA GLY A 200 0.93 11.23 4.68
C GLY A 200 0.86 12.22 3.51
N THR A 201 -0.06 12.02 2.57
CA THR A 201 -0.26 12.93 1.44
C THR A 201 -1.04 14.20 1.77
N LEU A 202 -1.70 14.28 2.94
CA LEU A 202 -2.47 15.46 3.33
C LEU A 202 -1.54 16.64 3.64
N THR A 203 -1.95 17.83 3.20
CA THR A 203 -1.35 19.11 3.57
C THR A 203 -1.97 19.67 4.86
N ALA A 204 -1.42 20.78 5.36
CA ALA A 204 -1.88 21.44 6.58
C ALA A 204 -3.37 21.80 6.51
N GLY A 205 -4.16 21.35 7.48
CA GLY A 205 -5.59 21.60 7.58
C GLY A 205 -6.47 20.65 6.74
N GLU A 206 -5.90 19.83 5.87
CA GLU A 206 -6.67 18.81 5.15
C GLU A 206 -7.02 17.64 6.07
N SER A 207 -8.15 16.99 5.78
CA SER A 207 -8.69 15.93 6.64
C SER A 207 -9.08 14.68 5.86
N LEU A 208 -8.96 13.54 6.52
CA LEU A 208 -9.40 12.22 6.08
C LEU A 208 -10.50 11.72 7.02
N GLU A 209 -11.67 11.38 6.49
CA GLU A 209 -12.76 10.69 7.17
C GLU A 209 -12.66 9.19 6.91
N ILE A 210 -12.48 8.38 7.96
CA ILE A 210 -12.51 6.93 7.89
C ILE A 210 -13.87 6.38 8.33
N LEU A 211 -14.35 5.35 7.63
CA LEU A 211 -15.54 4.57 8.02
C LEU A 211 -15.09 3.18 8.44
N ASN A 212 -15.39 2.77 9.67
CA ASN A 212 -14.99 1.48 10.24
C ASN A 212 -16.19 0.74 10.84
N ASP A 213 -16.08 -0.59 10.92
CA ASP A 213 -17.09 -1.48 11.50
C ASP A 213 -16.97 -1.64 13.04
N HIS A 214 -15.90 -1.11 13.64
CA HIS A 214 -15.65 -1.10 15.08
C HIS A 214 -14.91 0.18 15.51
N ASP A 215 -14.77 0.42 16.82
CA ASP A 215 -14.01 1.56 17.35
C ASP A 215 -12.54 1.50 16.89
N PRO A 216 -12.06 2.48 16.08
CA PRO A 216 -10.70 2.52 15.58
C PRO A 216 -9.66 3.00 16.63
N ARG A 217 -9.91 2.81 17.93
CA ARG A 217 -8.98 3.20 19.01
C ARG A 217 -7.54 2.65 18.83
N PRO A 218 -7.31 1.41 18.41
CA PRO A 218 -5.94 0.94 18.14
C PRO A 218 -5.24 1.73 17.03
N LEU A 219 -6.00 2.20 16.04
CA LEU A 219 -5.48 3.05 14.97
C LEU A 219 -5.16 4.46 15.49
N TYR A 220 -6.00 5.03 16.37
CA TYR A 220 -5.71 6.29 17.06
C TYR A 220 -4.37 6.21 17.82
N GLU A 221 -4.15 5.13 18.56
CA GLU A 221 -2.90 4.93 19.30
C GLU A 221 -1.67 4.85 18.38
N ASN A 222 -1.79 4.14 17.26
CA ASN A 222 -0.73 4.10 16.25
C ASN A 222 -0.47 5.50 15.64
N PHE A 223 -1.52 6.28 15.40
CA PHE A 223 -1.42 7.65 14.93
C PHE A 223 -0.73 8.55 15.96
N ARG A 224 -1.11 8.45 17.23
CA ARG A 224 -0.50 9.19 18.34
C ARG A 224 0.99 8.88 18.48
N LEU A 225 1.36 7.60 18.37
CA LEU A 225 2.76 7.18 18.42
C LEU A 225 3.59 7.67 17.21
N THR A 226 2.96 7.81 16.05
CA THR A 226 3.66 8.16 14.79
C THR A 226 3.71 9.66 14.55
N TYR A 227 2.61 10.38 14.80
CA TYR A 227 2.43 11.78 14.45
C TYR A 227 2.41 12.72 15.67
N GLY A 228 2.40 12.19 16.90
CA GLY A 228 2.32 12.98 18.13
C GLY A 228 1.06 13.84 18.16
N ASP A 229 1.20 15.12 18.46
CA ASP A 229 0.08 16.08 18.54
C ASP A 229 -0.21 16.79 17.20
N ASN A 230 0.40 16.34 16.10
CA ASN A 230 0.30 16.99 14.78
C ASN A 230 -0.96 16.59 13.98
N PHE A 231 -1.99 16.08 14.65
CA PHE A 231 -3.27 15.75 14.03
C PHE A 231 -4.43 15.94 15.03
N SER A 232 -5.65 16.12 14.51
CA SER A 232 -6.88 16.00 15.31
C SER A 232 -7.55 14.67 15.02
N TRP A 233 -8.28 14.15 16.01
CA TRP A 233 -9.06 12.94 15.89
C TRP A 233 -10.47 13.18 16.42
N ASP A 234 -11.41 13.29 15.49
CA ASP A 234 -12.78 13.69 15.77
C ASP A 234 -13.72 12.53 15.44
N TYR A 235 -14.37 11.95 16.45
CA TYR A 235 -15.44 10.97 16.22
C TYR A 235 -16.68 11.70 15.70
N LEU A 236 -16.98 11.51 14.42
CA LEU A 236 -18.20 12.02 13.78
C LEU A 236 -19.41 11.11 14.05
N GLU A 237 -19.17 9.82 14.19
CA GLU A 237 -20.18 8.82 14.52
C GLU A 237 -19.53 7.68 15.31
N GLN A 238 -20.21 7.21 16.35
CA GLN A 238 -19.77 6.10 17.20
C GLN A 238 -20.86 5.04 17.17
N GLY A 239 -20.48 3.78 16.97
CA GLY A 239 -21.35 2.67 16.59
C GLY A 239 -22.50 2.33 17.57
N PRO A 240 -23.06 1.12 17.43
CA PRO A 240 -22.26 -0.11 17.50
C PRO A 240 -21.75 -0.67 16.15
N HIS A 241 -22.35 -0.31 15.02
CA HIS A 241 -22.04 -0.93 13.71
C HIS A 241 -21.35 -0.01 12.70
N LEU A 242 -21.30 1.29 12.97
CA LEU A 242 -20.65 2.26 12.10
C LEU A 242 -19.90 3.27 12.97
N TRP A 243 -18.60 3.40 12.71
CA TRP A 243 -17.74 4.38 13.34
C TRP A 243 -17.19 5.29 12.25
N ARG A 244 -17.42 6.59 12.38
CA ARG A 244 -16.90 7.61 11.48
C ARG A 244 -15.95 8.50 12.24
N VAL A 245 -14.72 8.57 11.78
CA VAL A 245 -13.69 9.39 12.40
C VAL A 245 -13.09 10.31 11.36
N LYS A 246 -13.01 11.59 11.67
CA LYS A 246 -12.27 12.58 10.90
C LYS A 246 -10.89 12.77 11.53
N ILE A 247 -9.86 12.63 10.72
CA ILE A 247 -8.46 12.80 11.08
C ILE A 247 -7.97 14.04 10.33
N THR A 248 -7.70 15.13 11.04
CA THR A 248 -7.21 16.38 10.41
C THR A 248 -5.71 16.48 10.56
N ASN A 249 -5.01 16.83 9.49
CA ASN A 249 -3.59 17.09 9.55
C ASN A 249 -3.31 18.49 10.10
N ASN A 250 -2.70 18.60 11.28
CA ASN A 250 -2.37 19.88 11.91
C ASN A 250 -0.91 20.31 11.68
N ARG A 251 -0.15 19.59 10.83
CA ARG A 251 1.22 19.97 10.46
C ARG A 251 1.22 21.37 9.86
N ILE A 252 2.03 22.29 10.37
CA ILE A 252 2.20 23.64 9.81
C ILE A 252 2.87 23.52 8.43
N ALA A 253 2.29 24.13 7.40
CA ALA A 253 2.87 24.13 6.06
C ALA A 253 4.05 25.12 5.99
N GLU A 254 5.27 24.62 5.81
CA GLU A 254 6.43 25.44 5.48
C GLU A 254 6.78 25.42 3.97
N PRO A 255 7.39 26.50 3.44
CA PRO A 255 7.66 26.65 2.03
C PRO A 255 8.67 25.59 1.53
N LYS A 256 8.38 25.02 0.36
CA LYS A 256 9.26 24.08 -0.35
C LYS A 256 10.52 24.79 -0.83
N GLU A 257 11.67 24.48 -0.23
CA GLU A 257 12.97 24.72 -0.88
C GLU A 257 13.39 23.53 -1.75
N ARG A 258 14.04 23.86 -2.87
CA ARG A 258 14.60 22.97 -3.91
C ARG A 258 15.90 22.28 -3.43
N PRO A 259 16.37 21.20 -4.09
CA PRO A 259 17.22 20.21 -3.45
C PRO A 259 18.66 20.70 -3.26
N ALA A 260 19.22 20.49 -2.07
CA ALA A 260 20.60 20.83 -1.74
C ALA A 260 21.44 19.59 -1.40
N GLN A 261 22.39 19.34 -2.29
CA GLN A 261 23.78 18.90 -2.08
C GLN A 261 24.17 18.03 -0.88
N VAL A 262 24.82 16.91 -1.21
CA VAL A 262 25.58 16.02 -0.33
C VAL A 262 26.75 16.78 0.32
N SER A 263 26.59 17.15 1.59
CA SER A 263 27.72 17.45 2.49
C SER A 263 28.01 16.20 3.33
N GLY A 264 29.27 15.78 3.41
CA GLY A 264 29.69 14.48 3.95
C GLY A 264 29.18 14.10 5.35
N LYS A 265 28.62 15.03 6.13
CA LYS A 265 28.03 14.79 7.45
C LYS A 265 26.54 14.48 7.45
N GLU A 266 25.78 14.84 6.41
CA GLU A 266 24.34 14.64 6.36
C GLU A 266 23.97 13.75 5.15
N LEU A 267 22.91 12.97 5.28
CA LEU A 267 22.36 12.12 4.24
C LEU A 267 20.86 12.36 4.18
N ASP A 268 20.42 13.19 3.24
CA ASP A 268 19.00 13.39 2.96
C ASP A 268 18.49 12.30 2.04
N VAL A 269 17.64 11.41 2.57
CA VAL A 269 17.11 10.26 1.84
C VAL A 269 15.74 10.53 1.23
N ARG A 270 15.10 11.66 1.55
CA ARG A 270 13.78 12.05 1.05
C ARG A 270 13.67 12.06 -0.48
N PRO A 271 14.68 12.55 -1.25
CA PRO A 271 14.59 12.55 -2.71
C PRO A 271 14.83 11.17 -3.35
N TYR A 272 15.22 10.15 -2.58
CA TYR A 272 15.54 8.82 -3.11
C TYR A 272 14.38 7.83 -2.93
N PRO A 273 14.19 6.86 -3.85
CA PRO A 273 13.22 5.77 -3.69
C PRO A 273 13.53 4.87 -2.49
N PRO A 274 12.53 4.25 -1.82
CA PRO A 274 12.73 3.49 -0.59
C PRO A 274 13.85 2.43 -0.63
N ALA A 275 13.96 1.68 -1.73
CA ALA A 275 15.01 0.68 -1.91
C ALA A 275 16.42 1.30 -1.97
N GLU A 276 16.55 2.48 -2.56
CA GLU A 276 17.81 3.22 -2.65
C GLU A 276 18.16 3.91 -1.32
N ARG A 277 17.15 4.37 -0.56
CA ARG A 277 17.35 4.92 0.79
C ARG A 277 18.12 3.93 1.66
N HIS A 278 17.66 2.68 1.76
CA HIS A 278 18.32 1.66 2.56
C HIS A 278 19.76 1.41 2.09
N ARG A 279 19.97 1.20 0.78
CA ARG A 279 21.31 0.98 0.23
C ARG A 279 22.26 2.11 0.63
N LEU A 280 21.87 3.37 0.42
CA LEU A 280 22.69 4.55 0.73
C LEU A 280 22.98 4.69 2.22
N ILE A 281 22.01 4.39 3.09
CA ILE A 281 22.17 4.49 4.55
C ILE A 281 23.19 3.45 5.04
N PHE A 282 23.05 2.19 4.61
CA PHE A 282 23.97 1.13 5.02
C PHE A 282 25.36 1.29 4.39
N GLU A 283 25.46 1.67 3.12
CA GLU A 283 26.75 1.98 2.47
C GLU A 283 27.48 3.11 3.21
N LYS A 284 26.76 4.18 3.58
CA LYS A 284 27.34 5.29 4.34
C LYS A 284 27.75 4.87 5.75
N PHE A 285 26.96 4.03 6.42
CA PHE A 285 27.29 3.50 7.74
C PHE A 285 28.53 2.61 7.71
N GLU A 286 28.61 1.66 6.76
CA GLU A 286 29.75 0.75 6.61
C GLU A 286 31.05 1.49 6.29
N GLY A 287 30.97 2.59 5.55
CA GLY A 287 32.10 3.47 5.28
C GLY A 287 32.58 4.34 6.45
N LEU A 288 31.91 4.33 7.60
CA LEU A 288 32.33 5.12 8.77
C LEU A 288 33.56 4.52 9.46
N GLU A 289 34.46 5.39 9.92
CA GLU A 289 35.47 5.04 10.90
C GLU A 289 34.84 4.77 12.28
N PRO A 290 35.44 3.92 13.14
CA PRO A 290 34.96 3.73 14.51
C PRO A 290 34.84 5.05 15.28
N GLY A 291 33.70 5.29 15.91
CA GLY A 291 33.39 6.54 16.60
C GLY A 291 32.79 7.63 15.70
N ALA A 292 32.89 7.55 14.37
CA ALA A 292 32.29 8.51 13.46
C ALA A 292 30.76 8.32 13.32
N ALA A 293 30.08 9.36 12.84
CA ALA A 293 28.63 9.37 12.63
C ALA A 293 28.23 10.28 11.45
N PHE A 294 27.08 10.01 10.85
CA PHE A 294 26.39 10.91 9.93
C PHE A 294 24.96 11.18 10.39
N VAL A 295 24.34 12.26 9.92
CA VAL A 295 22.95 12.61 10.20
C VAL A 295 22.07 12.15 9.03
N LEU A 296 21.18 11.20 9.27
CA LEU A 296 20.11 10.82 8.37
C LEU A 296 18.99 11.87 8.43
N ILE A 297 18.54 12.35 7.28
CA ILE A 297 17.37 13.23 7.14
C ILE A 297 16.28 12.45 6.40
N ASN A 298 15.15 12.21 7.07
CA ASN A 298 14.03 11.42 6.53
C ASN A 298 12.69 12.17 6.64
N ASP A 299 11.71 11.75 5.83
CA ASP A 299 10.35 12.32 5.79
C ASP A 299 9.39 11.68 6.83
N HIS A 300 9.83 10.66 7.54
CA HIS A 300 9.10 9.97 8.62
C HIS A 300 10.07 9.42 9.68
N ASP A 301 9.55 8.98 10.84
CA ASP A 301 10.37 8.36 11.89
C ASP A 301 11.05 7.07 11.36
N PRO A 302 12.39 7.01 11.30
CA PRO A 302 13.11 5.82 10.83
C PRO A 302 13.15 4.70 11.89
N LYS A 303 12.14 4.59 12.75
CA LYS A 303 12.05 3.56 13.80
C LYS A 303 12.13 2.11 13.28
N PRO A 304 11.54 1.74 12.12
CA PRO A 304 11.76 0.42 11.55
C PRO A 304 13.24 0.16 11.23
N LEU A 305 13.94 1.18 10.72
CA LEU A 305 15.36 1.12 10.42
C LEU A 305 16.20 0.97 11.69
N TYR A 306 15.83 1.63 12.80
CA TYR A 306 16.46 1.41 14.10
C TYR A 306 16.45 -0.08 14.50
N TYR A 307 15.31 -0.75 14.40
CA TYR A 307 15.21 -2.17 14.75
C TYR A 307 16.05 -3.05 13.83
N GLN A 308 16.18 -2.69 12.55
CA GLN A 308 17.08 -3.37 11.62
C GLN A 308 18.55 -3.22 12.04
N PHE A 309 18.99 -2.01 12.38
CA PHE A 309 20.33 -1.78 12.93
C PHE A 309 20.57 -2.54 14.24
N ALA A 310 19.57 -2.60 15.12
CA ALA A 310 19.65 -3.36 16.36
C ALA A 310 19.82 -4.87 16.12
N ALA A 311 19.20 -5.40 15.07
CA ALA A 311 19.32 -6.82 14.71
C ALA A 311 20.66 -7.15 14.01
N GLU A 312 21.10 -6.29 13.08
CA GLU A 312 22.27 -6.57 12.22
C GLU A 312 23.60 -6.08 12.82
N HIS A 313 23.57 -5.07 13.68
CA HIS A 313 24.75 -4.39 14.21
C HIS A 313 24.72 -4.26 15.75
N ASP A 314 24.14 -5.23 16.45
CA ASP A 314 24.01 -5.21 17.91
C ASP A 314 25.31 -4.81 18.63
N GLY A 315 25.21 -3.83 19.54
CA GLY A 315 26.33 -3.22 20.27
C GLY A 315 27.34 -2.39 19.46
N LYS A 316 27.24 -2.37 18.12
CA LYS A 316 28.24 -1.75 17.21
C LYS A 316 27.84 -0.39 16.65
N PHE A 317 26.64 0.09 16.94
CA PHE A 317 26.14 1.38 16.47
C PHE A 317 25.61 2.26 17.60
N ARG A 318 25.54 3.56 17.32
CA ARG A 318 24.86 4.58 18.11
C ARG A 318 23.74 5.19 17.29
N TRP A 319 22.66 5.54 17.98
CA TRP A 319 21.46 6.13 17.39
C TRP A 319 20.95 7.26 18.26
N GLU A 320 21.03 8.48 17.75
CA GLU A 320 20.68 9.68 18.48
C GLU A 320 19.74 10.55 17.64
N TYR A 321 18.51 10.72 18.11
CA TYR A 321 17.60 11.66 17.48
C TYR A 321 18.08 13.09 17.74
N GLN A 322 18.38 13.82 16.66
CA GLN A 322 18.68 15.25 16.71
C GLN A 322 17.41 16.09 16.49
N GLU A 323 16.47 15.58 15.69
CA GLU A 323 15.19 16.21 15.43
C GLU A 323 14.12 15.13 15.23
N LYS A 324 12.99 15.27 15.92
CA LYS A 324 11.90 14.29 15.93
C LYS A 324 10.65 14.84 15.26
N GLY A 325 10.69 14.98 13.92
CA GLY A 325 9.52 15.27 13.11
C GLY A 325 8.78 16.56 13.47
N PRO A 326 7.60 16.80 12.87
CA PRO A 326 6.84 15.89 12.01
C PRO A 326 7.18 15.96 10.51
N VAL A 327 7.96 16.95 10.07
CA VAL A 327 8.30 17.17 8.65
C VAL A 327 9.70 16.64 8.32
N ILE A 328 10.62 16.77 9.26
CA ILE A 328 12.01 16.35 9.11
C ILE A 328 12.40 15.53 10.34
N TRP A 329 12.90 14.34 10.08
CA TRP A 329 13.50 13.50 11.10
C TRP A 329 15.00 13.50 10.90
N ARG A 330 15.74 14.05 11.86
CA ARG A 330 17.21 14.07 11.86
C ARG A 330 17.71 13.08 12.89
N VAL A 331 18.39 12.04 12.45
CA VAL A 331 18.95 11.01 13.33
C VAL A 331 20.45 10.90 13.06
N ALA A 332 21.26 11.12 14.08
CA ALA A 332 22.67 10.79 14.02
C ALA A 332 22.84 9.28 14.19
N ILE A 333 23.43 8.65 13.18
CA ILE A 333 23.76 7.22 13.13
C ILE A 333 25.26 7.11 13.08
N GLY A 334 25.88 6.36 13.99
CA GLY A 334 27.34 6.24 14.06
C GLY A 334 27.84 4.89 14.52
N LYS A 335 29.10 4.57 14.23
CA LYS A 335 29.74 3.35 14.74
C LYS A 335 30.22 3.55 16.17
N SER A 336 30.00 2.56 17.03
CA SER A 336 30.56 2.54 18.38
C SER A 336 32.09 2.72 18.33
N PRO A 337 32.70 3.43 19.29
CA PRO A 337 34.16 3.49 19.38
C PRO A 337 34.71 2.08 19.60
N LEU A 338 35.93 1.81 19.13
CA LEU A 338 36.63 0.59 19.54
C LEU A 338 36.80 0.63 21.07
N SER A 339 36.30 -0.40 21.77
CA SER A 339 36.65 -0.60 23.17
C SER A 339 38.18 -0.72 23.27
N ARG A 340 38.79 0.15 24.06
CA ARG A 340 40.22 0.09 24.38
C ARG A 340 40.55 -1.07 25.31
#